data_AF-A0A938LNS6-F1
#
_entry.id   AF-A0A938LNS6-F1
#
_cell.length_a   1.000
_cell.length_b   1.000
_cell.length_c   1.000
_cell.angle_alpha   90.00
_cell.angle_beta   90.00
_cell.angle_gamma   90.00
#
_symmetry.space_group_name_H-M   'P 1'
#
loop_
_entity.id
_entity.type
_entity.pdbx_description
1 polymer ?
#
loop_
_entity_poly.entity_id
_entity_poly.type
_entity_poly.pdbx_seq_one_letter_code
_entity_poly.pdbx_strand_id
1 'polypeptide(L)'
;MGRLCSLTVLDGWEPTQRDGDRRSGRREVIDRLRARQDLLDAGDRGLLKGYLEAGSSFDELARLAGTSRSAMCRRVHRVIHRLCDETYVRCAADPERFPAAELAVIRDYFVRGLPLTRICREHRLYYRRARALVDKAYRFARENRTE
;
A
#
# COMPACT_ATOMS: atom_id res chain seq x y z
N MET A 1 -20.11 10.91 -3.68
CA MET A 1 -19.99 9.48 -3.32
C MET A 1 -18.85 8.86 -4.11
N GLY A 2 -17.60 9.05 -3.66
CA GLY A 2 -16.44 8.42 -4.31
C GLY A 2 -16.34 6.98 -3.84
N ARG A 3 -16.31 6.03 -4.78
CA ARG A 3 -16.16 4.59 -4.50
C ARG A 3 -14.94 4.40 -3.61
N LEU A 4 -15.22 4.22 -2.32
CA LEU A 4 -14.26 3.68 -1.38
C LEU A 4 -13.75 2.40 -2.03
N CYS A 5 -12.42 2.23 -2.13
CA CYS A 5 -11.82 0.91 -2.05
C CYS A 5 -12.34 0.31 -0.76
N SER A 6 -13.53 -0.28 -0.82
CA SER A 6 -14.23 -0.69 0.37
C SER A 6 -13.44 -1.88 0.87
N LEU A 7 -12.78 -1.70 2.02
CA LEU A 7 -12.17 -2.79 2.77
C LEU A 7 -13.15 -3.95 2.98
N THR A 8 -14.46 -3.73 2.83
CA THR A 8 -15.48 -4.79 2.79
C THR A 8 -15.32 -5.79 1.63
N VAL A 9 -14.58 -5.46 0.57
CA VAL A 9 -14.24 -6.42 -0.51
C VAL A 9 -13.22 -7.47 -0.01
N LEU A 10 -12.45 -7.15 1.03
CA LEU A 10 -11.43 -8.02 1.61
C LEU A 10 -11.77 -8.56 3.01
N ASP A 11 -12.68 -7.94 3.76
CA ASP A 11 -13.07 -8.37 5.12
C ASP A 11 -13.86 -9.70 5.17
N GLY A 12 -14.16 -10.32 4.03
CA GLY A 12 -14.74 -11.68 3.94
C GLY A 12 -13.96 -12.62 3.02
N TRP A 13 -12.73 -12.26 2.66
CA TRP A 13 -11.94 -12.97 1.67
C TRP A 13 -11.04 -14.02 2.35
N GLU A 14 -11.51 -15.27 2.34
CA GLU A 14 -10.64 -16.45 2.29
C GLU A 14 -10.47 -16.87 0.82
N PRO A 15 -9.27 -17.33 0.39
CA PRO A 15 -8.96 -17.56 -1.02
C PRO A 15 -9.80 -18.63 -1.75
N THR A 16 -10.72 -19.30 -1.05
CA THR A 16 -11.42 -20.50 -1.52
C THR A 16 -12.80 -20.28 -2.15
N GLN A 17 -13.39 -19.08 -2.15
CA GLN A 17 -14.76 -18.92 -2.64
C GLN A 17 -14.89 -18.29 -4.05
N ARG A 18 -15.47 -19.11 -4.95
CA ARG A 18 -15.78 -18.87 -6.37
C ARG A 18 -17.14 -18.19 -6.49
N ASP A 19 -17.18 -16.93 -6.94
CA ASP A 19 -18.43 -16.34 -7.46
C ASP A 19 -18.13 -15.31 -8.55
N GLY A 20 -19.00 -15.19 -9.56
CA GLY A 20 -18.68 -14.67 -10.91
C GLY A 20 -18.60 -13.14 -11.06
N ASP A 21 -19.49 -12.40 -10.42
CA ASP A 21 -19.67 -10.95 -10.68
C ASP A 21 -18.78 -10.06 -9.80
N ARG A 22 -18.39 -10.57 -8.62
CA ARG A 22 -17.33 -9.96 -7.78
C ARG A 22 -15.93 -10.10 -8.38
N ARG A 23 -15.75 -10.82 -9.50
CA ARG A 23 -14.42 -11.11 -10.08
C ARG A 23 -13.80 -9.93 -10.80
N SER A 24 -14.59 -9.08 -11.46
CA SER A 24 -14.07 -7.95 -12.25
C SER A 24 -13.40 -6.92 -11.34
N GLY A 25 -14.13 -6.36 -10.38
CA GLY A 25 -13.58 -5.42 -9.40
C GLY A 25 -12.48 -6.05 -8.51
N ARG A 26 -12.58 -7.34 -8.19
CA ARG A 26 -11.54 -8.06 -7.43
C ARG A 26 -10.27 -8.26 -8.24
N ARG A 27 -10.38 -8.60 -9.54
CA ARG A 27 -9.23 -8.77 -10.43
C ARG A 27 -8.52 -7.44 -10.63
N GLU A 28 -9.25 -6.34 -10.81
CA GLU A 28 -8.68 -4.99 -10.88
C GLU A 28 -7.92 -4.61 -9.61
N VAL A 29 -8.46 -4.91 -8.43
CA VAL A 29 -7.76 -4.67 -7.16
C VAL A 29 -6.50 -5.52 -7.05
N ILE A 30 -6.58 -6.81 -7.39
CA ILE A 30 -5.42 -7.72 -7.36
C ILE A 30 -4.34 -7.25 -8.34
N ASP A 31 -4.72 -6.89 -9.56
CA ASP A 31 -3.78 -6.43 -10.58
C ASP A 31 -3.15 -5.08 -10.18
N ARG A 32 -3.91 -4.19 -9.54
CA ARG A 32 -3.38 -2.95 -8.93
C ARG A 32 -2.37 -3.25 -7.82
N LEU A 33 -2.67 -4.21 -6.94
CA LEU A 33 -1.76 -4.62 -5.87
C LEU A 33 -0.48 -5.25 -6.43
N ARG A 34 -0.59 -6.09 -7.46
CA ARG A 34 0.55 -6.68 -8.18
C ARG A 34 1.43 -5.62 -8.82
N ALA A 35 0.84 -4.64 -9.51
CA ALA A 35 1.59 -3.56 -10.14
C ALA A 35 2.37 -2.69 -9.14
N ARG A 36 1.94 -2.66 -7.87
CA ARG A 36 2.52 -1.83 -6.80
C ARG A 36 3.40 -2.63 -5.82
N GLN A 37 3.49 -3.95 -5.94
CA GLN A 37 4.20 -4.78 -4.97
C GLN A 37 5.71 -4.50 -4.93
N ASP A 38 6.29 -4.07 -6.06
CA ASP A 38 7.72 -3.74 -6.14
C ASP A 38 8.09 -2.43 -5.43
N LEU A 39 7.09 -1.66 -4.99
CA LEU A 39 7.30 -0.47 -4.18
C LEU A 39 7.52 -0.81 -2.69
N LEU A 40 7.08 -2.00 -2.26
CA LEU A 40 7.22 -2.50 -0.90
C LEU A 40 8.67 -2.89 -0.59
N ASP A 41 8.99 -3.01 0.70
CA ASP A 41 10.21 -3.69 1.10
C ASP A 41 10.13 -5.20 0.82
N ALA A 42 11.28 -5.89 0.89
CA ALA A 42 11.34 -7.32 0.59
C ALA A 42 10.44 -8.18 1.48
N GLY A 43 10.22 -7.77 2.73
CA GLY A 43 9.41 -8.51 3.69
C GLY A 43 7.91 -8.39 3.41
N ASP A 44 7.43 -7.15 3.27
CA ASP A 44 6.03 -6.88 2.93
C ASP A 44 5.68 -7.35 1.51
N ARG A 45 6.62 -7.28 0.56
CA ARG A 45 6.46 -7.85 -0.78
C ARG A 45 6.33 -9.37 -0.72
N GLY A 46 7.21 -10.07 0.01
CA GLY A 46 7.12 -11.51 0.16
C GLY A 46 5.81 -11.95 0.82
N LEU A 47 5.36 -11.20 1.82
CA LEU A 47 4.08 -11.41 2.47
C LEU A 47 2.90 -11.26 1.50
N LEU A 48 2.86 -10.15 0.75
CA LEU A 48 1.79 -9.89 -0.20
C LEU A 48 1.78 -10.92 -1.33
N LYS A 49 2.97 -11.33 -1.80
CA LYS A 49 3.13 -12.38 -2.80
C LYS A 49 2.60 -13.72 -2.31
N GLY A 50 2.97 -14.15 -1.09
CA GLY A 50 2.44 -15.37 -0.49
C GLY A 50 0.92 -15.35 -0.35
N TYR A 51 0.36 -14.20 0.01
CA TYR A 51 -1.08 -14.02 0.14
C TYR A 51 -1.83 -14.01 -1.21
N LEU A 52 -1.33 -13.29 -2.22
CA LEU A 52 -2.02 -13.10 -3.50
C LEU A 52 -1.75 -14.20 -4.53
N GLU A 53 -0.55 -14.78 -4.55
CA GLU A 53 -0.13 -15.74 -5.57
C GLU A 53 -0.20 -17.19 -5.08
N ALA A 54 0.28 -17.46 -3.86
CA ALA A 54 0.22 -18.81 -3.29
C ALA A 54 -1.15 -19.12 -2.66
N GLY A 55 -2.00 -18.10 -2.48
CA GLY A 55 -3.30 -18.25 -1.83
C GLY A 55 -3.17 -18.72 -0.37
N SER A 56 -2.03 -18.46 0.26
CA SER A 56 -1.78 -18.90 1.64
C SER A 56 -2.75 -18.23 2.60
N SER A 57 -3.28 -19.03 3.51
CA SER A 57 -4.11 -18.54 4.61
C SER A 57 -3.30 -17.66 5.57
N PHE A 58 -3.99 -16.79 6.32
CA PHE A 58 -3.33 -16.00 7.37
C PHE A 58 -2.64 -16.88 8.42
N ASP A 59 -3.17 -18.09 8.66
CA ASP A 59 -2.61 -19.05 9.60
C ASP A 59 -1.28 -19.63 9.12
N GLU A 60 -1.16 -19.98 7.84
CA GLU A 60 0.10 -20.46 7.25
C GLU A 60 1.16 -19.37 7.25
N LEU A 61 0.79 -18.14 6.84
CA LEU A 61 1.69 -17.00 6.87
C LEU A 61 2.15 -16.68 8.29
N ALA A 62 1.23 -16.74 9.26
CA ALA A 62 1.53 -16.50 10.66
C ALA A 62 2.52 -17.54 11.22
N ARG A 63 2.34 -18.82 10.90
CA ARG A 63 3.26 -19.90 11.28
C ARG A 63 4.65 -19.70 10.67
N LEU A 64 4.72 -19.38 9.38
CA LEU A 64 6.00 -19.13 8.69
C LEU A 64 6.75 -17.93 9.26
N ALA A 65 6.03 -16.88 9.66
CA ALA A 65 6.61 -15.66 10.22
C ALA A 65 6.78 -15.70 11.76
N GLY A 66 6.42 -16.80 12.42
CA GLY A 66 6.51 -16.94 13.88
C GLY A 66 5.65 -15.94 14.66
N THR A 67 4.50 -15.52 14.11
CA THR A 67 3.61 -14.52 14.71
C THR A 67 2.19 -15.08 14.88
N SER A 68 1.32 -14.37 15.60
CA SER A 68 -0.10 -14.74 15.69
C SER A 68 -0.86 -14.44 14.40
N ARG A 69 -1.91 -15.23 14.13
CA ARG A 69 -2.86 -15.01 13.03
C ARG A 69 -3.42 -13.59 13.03
N SER A 70 -3.82 -13.08 14.19
CA SER A 70 -4.38 -11.73 14.33
C SER A 70 -3.36 -10.65 13.99
N ALA A 71 -2.10 -10.80 14.40
CA ALA A 71 -1.04 -9.87 14.04
C ALA A 71 -0.74 -9.93 12.52
N MET A 72 -0.78 -11.12 11.93
CA MET A 72 -0.58 -11.31 10.50
C MET A 72 -1.70 -10.66 9.67
N CYS A 73 -2.95 -10.93 10.01
CA CYS A 73 -4.12 -10.30 9.37
C CYS A 73 -4.02 -8.77 9.42
N ARG A 74 -3.75 -8.19 10.59
CA ARG A 74 -3.53 -6.73 10.74
C ARG A 74 -2.37 -6.22 9.90
N ARG A 75 -1.29 -7.00 9.73
CA ARG A 75 -0.15 -6.61 8.90
C ARG A 75 -0.53 -6.58 7.42
N VAL A 76 -1.16 -7.64 6.91
CA VAL A 76 -1.62 -7.72 5.52
C VAL A 76 -2.61 -6.60 5.21
N HIS A 77 -3.59 -6.36 6.08
CA HIS A 77 -4.57 -5.28 5.88
C HIS A 77 -3.90 -3.91 5.82
N ARG A 78 -2.90 -3.63 6.67
CA ARG A 78 -2.12 -2.39 6.61
C ARG A 78 -1.34 -2.25 5.31
N VAL A 79 -0.72 -3.32 4.83
CA VAL A 79 0.00 -3.32 3.54
C VAL A 79 -0.98 -3.01 2.40
N ILE A 80 -2.11 -3.72 2.33
CA ILE A 80 -3.10 -3.51 1.28
C ILE A 80 -3.69 -2.09 1.34
N HIS A 81 -4.05 -1.60 2.53
CA HIS A 81 -4.57 -0.25 2.69
C HIS A 81 -3.59 0.81 2.17
N ARG A 82 -2.30 0.69 2.50
CA ARG A 82 -1.24 1.57 1.99
C ARG A 82 -1.09 1.49 0.48
N LEU A 83 -1.14 0.29 -0.09
CA LEU A 83 -1.04 0.12 -1.53
C LEU A 83 -2.28 0.59 -2.29
N CYS A 84 -3.45 0.59 -1.65
CA CYS A 84 -4.68 1.15 -2.21
C CYS A 84 -4.70 2.68 -2.18
N ASP A 85 -3.90 3.31 -1.33
CA ASP A 85 -3.74 4.77 -1.34
C ASP A 85 -3.16 5.23 -2.69
N GLU A 86 -3.89 6.12 -3.36
CA GLU A 86 -3.51 6.64 -4.68
C GLU A 86 -2.58 7.86 -4.60
N THR A 87 -2.34 8.39 -3.40
CA THR A 87 -1.53 9.60 -3.20
C THR A 87 -0.16 9.48 -3.85
N TYR A 88 0.54 8.36 -3.59
CA TYR A 88 1.84 8.12 -4.20
C TYR A 88 1.76 8.02 -5.73
N VAL A 89 0.78 7.28 -6.27
CA VAL A 89 0.66 7.07 -7.72
C VAL A 89 0.34 8.36 -8.44
N ARG A 90 -0.51 9.21 -7.86
CA ARG A 90 -0.82 10.54 -8.41
C ARG A 90 0.43 11.41 -8.41
N CYS A 91 1.18 11.46 -7.31
CA CYS A 91 2.45 12.20 -7.27
C CYS A 91 3.46 11.65 -8.29
N ALA A 92 3.54 10.33 -8.46
CA ALA A 92 4.47 9.70 -9.39
C ALA A 92 4.10 9.92 -10.87
N ALA A 93 2.83 10.23 -11.16
CA ALA A 93 2.36 10.57 -12.51
C ALA A 93 2.77 11.97 -12.96
N ASP A 94 3.26 12.83 -12.05
CA ASP A 94 3.74 14.19 -12.33
C ASP A 94 5.20 14.38 -11.86
N PRO A 95 6.18 13.89 -12.66
CA PRO A 95 7.61 13.98 -12.31
C PRO A 95 8.14 15.42 -12.31
N GLU A 96 7.48 16.35 -13.00
CA GLU A 96 7.86 17.77 -13.02
C GLU A 96 7.62 18.41 -11.65
N ARG A 97 6.48 18.09 -11.03
CA ARG A 97 6.10 18.62 -9.72
C ARG A 97 6.70 17.84 -8.55
N PHE A 98 7.02 16.57 -8.76
CA PHE A 98 7.64 15.69 -7.77
C PHE A 98 8.92 15.04 -8.30
N PRO A 99 10.09 15.66 -8.05
CA PRO A 99 11.38 15.08 -8.38
C PRO A 99 11.58 13.70 -7.72
N ALA A 100 12.41 12.86 -8.32
CA ALA A 100 12.67 11.49 -7.85
C ALA A 100 13.06 11.40 -6.36
N ALA A 101 13.82 12.38 -5.85
CA ALA A 101 14.20 12.46 -4.44
C ALA A 101 12.99 12.70 -3.51
N GLU A 102 12.03 13.54 -3.92
CA GLU A 102 10.79 13.76 -3.18
C GLU A 102 9.88 12.53 -3.26
N LEU A 103 9.79 11.90 -4.43
CA LEU A 103 9.03 10.66 -4.62
C LEU A 103 9.56 9.52 -3.76
N ALA A 104 10.88 9.45 -3.50
CA ALA A 104 11.44 8.44 -2.61
C ALA A 104 10.94 8.62 -1.16
N VAL A 105 10.89 9.85 -0.67
CA VAL A 105 10.34 10.20 0.66
C VAL A 105 8.85 9.88 0.74
N ILE A 106 8.09 10.27 -0.29
CA ILE A 106 6.64 10.03 -0.36
C ILE A 106 6.37 8.52 -0.42
N ARG A 107 7.12 7.75 -1.22
CA ARG A 107 7.02 6.28 -1.28
C ARG A 107 7.26 5.66 0.09
N ASP A 108 8.32 6.08 0.77
CA ASP A 108 8.69 5.50 2.05
C ASP A 108 7.64 5.78 3.15
N TYR A 109 6.95 6.92 3.05
CA TYR A 109 5.84 7.24 3.94
C TYR A 109 4.54 6.49 3.56
N PHE A 110 4.04 6.67 2.34
CA PHE A 110 2.71 6.17 1.96
C PHE A 110 2.70 4.68 1.65
N VAL A 111 3.72 4.18 0.96
CA VAL A 111 3.77 2.77 0.52
C VAL A 111 4.41 1.91 1.61
N ARG A 112 5.59 2.31 2.11
CA ARG A 112 6.34 1.53 3.10
C ARG A 112 5.94 1.80 4.54
N GLY A 113 5.10 2.81 4.80
CA GLY A 113 4.61 3.18 6.13
C GLY A 113 5.71 3.42 7.16
N LEU A 114 6.86 3.93 6.71
CA LEU A 114 7.95 4.26 7.62
C LEU A 114 7.58 5.53 8.40
N PRO A 115 7.92 5.60 9.71
CA PRO A 115 7.71 6.82 10.47
C PRO A 115 8.62 7.93 9.92
N LEU A 116 8.15 9.18 9.99
CA LEU A 116 8.91 10.34 9.53
C LEU A 116 10.31 10.43 10.15
N THR A 117 10.47 10.02 11.41
CA THR A 117 11.77 9.97 12.09
C THR A 117 12.77 9.06 11.37
N ARG A 118 12.32 7.89 10.91
CA ARG A 118 13.15 6.94 10.16
C ARG A 118 13.46 7.48 8.76
N ILE A 119 12.47 8.05 8.09
CA ILE A 119 12.63 8.69 6.78
C ILE A 119 13.65 9.83 6.85
N CYS A 120 13.60 10.67 7.89
CA CYS A 120 14.56 11.75 8.09
C CYS A 120 16.00 11.22 8.18
N ARG A 121 16.19 10.11 8.89
CA ARG A 121 17.51 9.47 9.03
C ARG A 121 17.99 8.88 7.71
N GLU A 122 17.14 8.17 6.98
CA GLU A 122 17.51 7.48 5.74
C GLU A 122 17.77 8.47 4.58
N HIS A 123 17.01 9.56 4.50
CA HIS A 123 17.13 10.57 3.45
C HIS A 123 17.99 11.78 3.84
N ARG A 124 18.56 11.79 5.05
CA ARG A 124 19.31 12.93 5.63
C ARG A 124 18.52 14.25 5.56
N LEU A 125 17.23 14.18 5.89
CA LEU A 125 16.33 15.33 5.88
C LEU A 125 15.98 15.78 7.30
N TYR A 126 15.72 17.07 7.45
CA TYR A 126 15.10 17.59 8.66
C TYR A 126 13.62 17.23 8.72
N TYR A 127 13.12 16.99 9.94
CA TYR A 127 11.72 16.63 10.19
C TYR A 127 10.71 17.55 9.51
N ARG A 128 10.92 18.87 9.58
CA ARG A 128 10.04 19.85 8.93
C ARG A 128 9.97 19.67 7.41
N ARG A 129 11.09 19.32 6.78
CA ARG A 129 11.14 19.10 5.32
C ARG A 129 10.43 17.82 4.93
N ALA A 130 10.66 16.71 5.65
CA ALA A 130 9.95 15.47 5.41
C ALA A 130 8.43 15.64 5.59
N ARG A 131 8.00 16.36 6.64
CA ARG A 131 6.59 16.69 6.89
C ARG A 131 6.01 17.55 5.75
N ALA A 132 6.71 18.60 5.33
CA ALA A 132 6.25 19.46 4.24
C ALA A 132 6.06 18.71 2.92
N LEU A 133 6.91 17.71 2.63
CA LEU A 133 6.77 16.86 1.44
C LEU A 133 5.53 15.97 1.52
N VAL A 134 5.26 15.37 2.68
CA VAL A 134 4.05 14.58 2.91
C VAL A 134 2.79 15.45 2.80
N ASP A 135 2.80 16.64 3.40
CA ASP A 135 1.68 17.58 3.33
C ASP A 135 1.46 18.12 1.91
N LYS A 136 2.54 18.34 1.15
CA LYS A 136 2.49 18.68 -0.29
C LYS A 136 1.82 17.55 -1.09
N ALA A 137 2.23 16.30 -0.86
CA ALA A 137 1.67 15.13 -1.52
C ALA A 137 0.17 14.96 -1.21
N TYR A 138 -0.24 15.09 0.06
CA TYR A 138 -1.64 15.03 0.45
C TYR A 138 -2.49 16.09 -0.23
N ARG A 139 -2.02 17.35 -0.27
CA ARG A 139 -2.74 18.44 -0.94
C ARG A 139 -2.90 18.16 -2.43
N PHE A 140 -1.80 17.80 -3.09
CA PHE A 140 -1.82 17.47 -4.51
C PHE A 140 -2.79 16.33 -4.82
N ALA A 141 -2.75 15.23 -4.06
CA ALA A 141 -3.65 14.11 -4.29
C ALA A 141 -5.12 14.46 -4.03
N ARG A 142 -5.41 15.36 -3.08
CA ARG A 142 -6.77 15.84 -2.83
C ARG A 142 -7.29 16.74 -3.94
N GLU A 143 -6.45 17.62 -4.47
CA GLU A 143 -6.77 18.52 -5.58
C GLU A 143 -7.02 17.74 -6.87
N ASN A 144 -6.22 16.69 -7.13
CA ASN A 144 -6.32 15.85 -8.32
C ASN A 144 -7.18 14.59 -8.07
N ARG A 145 -8.30 14.73 -7.35
CA ARG A 145 -9.25 13.63 -7.09
C ARG A 145 -10.42 13.59 -8.09
N THR A 146 -10.52 14.60 -8.94
CA THR A 146 -11.54 14.74 -9.98
C THR A 146 -11.01 14.22 -11.30
N GLU A 147 -11.21 12.93 -11.57
CA GLU A 147 -11.32 12.31 -12.90
C GLU A 147 -11.92 10.90 -12.74
#